data_AF-A0A2T0K7S6-F1
#
_entry.id   AF-A0A2T0K7S6-F1
#
_cell.length_a   1.000
_cell.length_b   1.000
_cell.length_c   1.000
_cell.angle_alpha   90.00
_cell.angle_beta   90.00
_cell.angle_gamma   90.00
#
_symmetry.space_group_name_H-M   'P 1'
#
loop_
_entity.id
_entity.type
_entity.pdbx_description
1 polymer ?
#
loop_
_entity_poly.entity_id
_entity_poly.type
_entity_poly.pdbx_seq_one_letter_code
_entity_poly.pdbx_strand_id
1 'polypeptide(L)'
;MDAALAKAIFWVSHEDKVLTPRQRKVVNLLLDAGPNGFEGGMNTRKYESVGSTSRATASRELIELEDMGLLCKVGGGRSTRYYLNIPGWGPADQASSDTPFHDG
;
A
#
# COMPACT_ATOMS: atom_id res chain seq x y z
N MET A 1 8.18 17.17 -0.81
CA MET A 1 7.55 16.91 0.49
C MET A 1 8.55 16.13 1.32
N ASP A 2 8.87 16.58 2.54
CA ASP A 2 9.71 15.81 3.46
C ASP A 2 9.07 14.46 3.78
N ALA A 3 9.84 13.37 3.66
CA ALA A 3 9.35 12.02 3.92
C ALA A 3 8.84 11.84 5.36
N ALA A 4 9.48 12.51 6.32
CA ALA A 4 9.05 12.52 7.71
C ALA A 4 7.70 13.22 7.91
N LEU A 5 7.45 14.33 7.20
CA LEU A 5 6.18 15.05 7.26
C LEU A 5 5.05 14.25 6.61
N ALA A 6 5.29 13.64 5.45
CA ALA A 6 4.33 12.77 4.79
C ALA A 6 3.95 11.57 5.66
N LYS A 7 4.94 10.96 6.34
CA LYS A 7 4.70 9.87 7.31
C LYS A 7 3.84 10.31 8.48
N ALA A 8 4.10 11.48 9.05
CA ALA A 8 3.30 12.02 10.15
C ALA A 8 1.86 12.29 9.71
N ILE A 9 1.66 12.95 8.57
CA ILE A 9 0.33 13.24 8.01
C ILE A 9 -0.44 11.95 7.73
N PHE A 10 0.23 10.94 7.17
CA PHE A 10 -0.37 9.64 6.89
C PHE A 10 -0.89 8.98 8.17
N TRP A 11 -0.08 8.94 9.23
CA TRP A 11 -0.50 8.34 10.50
C TRP A 11 -1.62 9.11 11.20
N VAL A 12 -1.60 10.44 11.15
CA VAL A 12 -2.69 11.27 11.69
C VAL A 12 -3.98 11.03 10.91
N SER A 13 -3.92 10.95 9.58
CA SER A 13 -5.10 10.74 8.73
C SER A 13 -5.72 9.34 8.88
N HIS A 14 -4.99 8.39 9.47
CA HIS A 14 -5.42 7.00 9.66
C HIS A 14 -5.31 6.57 11.14
N GLU A 15 -5.37 7.51 12.08
CA GLU A 15 -5.26 7.21 13.51
C GLU A 15 -6.43 6.37 14.02
N ASP A 16 -7.57 6.42 13.33
CA ASP A 16 -8.78 5.64 13.57
C ASP A 16 -8.64 4.16 13.16
N LYS A 17 -7.63 3.82 12.38
CA LYS A 17 -7.44 2.46 11.86
C LYS A 17 -6.70 1.58 12.86
N VAL A 18 -7.34 0.46 13.22
CA VAL A 18 -6.74 -0.56 14.07
C VAL A 18 -5.89 -1.50 13.22
N LEU A 19 -4.57 -1.41 13.38
CA LEU A 19 -3.61 -2.24 12.66
C LEU A 19 -2.97 -3.28 13.56
N THR A 20 -2.85 -4.50 13.05
CA THR A 20 -2.02 -5.53 13.69
C THR A 20 -0.54 -5.11 13.69
N PRO A 21 0.30 -5.67 14.59
CA PRO A 21 1.73 -5.38 14.60
C PRO A 21 2.41 -5.66 13.25
N ARG A 22 1.93 -6.68 12.52
CA ARG A 22 2.44 -7.05 11.20
C ARG A 22 2.07 -6.01 10.14
N GLN A 23 0.79 -5.64 10.05
CA GLN A 23 0.32 -4.61 9.14
C GLN A 23 1.04 -3.28 9.37
N ARG A 24 1.13 -2.84 10.63
CA ARG A 24 1.85 -1.61 11.00
C ARG A 24 3.32 -1.67 10.60
N LYS A 25 3.98 -2.83 10.72
CA LYS A 25 5.37 -3.03 10.26
C LYS A 25 5.48 -2.86 8.75
N VAL A 26 4.57 -3.45 7.97
CA VAL A 26 4.58 -3.31 6.50
C VAL A 26 4.36 -1.88 6.08
N VAL A 27 3.36 -1.20 6.67
CA VAL A 27 3.06 0.20 6.39
C VAL A 27 4.27 1.09 6.72
N ASN A 28 4.91 0.89 7.88
CA ASN A 28 6.13 1.63 8.21
C ASN A 28 7.26 1.39 7.21
N LEU A 29 7.47 0.15 6.77
CA LEU A 29 8.49 -0.17 5.77
C LEU A 29 8.22 0.53 4.43
N LEU A 30 6.95 0.66 4.03
CA LEU A 30 6.58 1.43 2.85
C LEU A 30 6.79 2.94 3.04
N LEU A 31 6.51 3.45 4.25
CA LEU A 31 6.73 4.85 4.60
C LEU A 31 8.22 5.20 4.62
N ASP A 32 9.05 4.28 5.11
CA ASP A 32 10.49 4.43 5.20
C ASP A 32 11.18 4.33 3.81
N ALA A 33 10.53 3.70 2.83
CA ALA A 33 10.98 3.72 1.43
C ALA A 33 10.85 5.11 0.78
N GLY A 34 10.04 6.00 1.35
CA GLY A 34 9.94 7.39 0.94
C GLY A 34 9.16 7.63 -0.37
N PRO A 35 9.25 8.86 -0.93
CA PRO A 35 8.40 9.33 -2.03
C PRO A 35 8.64 8.60 -3.37
N ASN A 36 9.82 8.02 -3.57
CA ASN A 36 10.09 7.15 -4.73
C ASN A 36 9.23 5.88 -4.72
N GLY A 37 8.56 5.61 -3.59
CA GLY A 37 7.78 4.42 -3.37
C GLY A 37 8.66 3.19 -3.19
N PHE A 38 8.05 2.11 -2.73
CA PHE A 38 8.74 0.83 -2.69
C PHE A 38 8.95 0.36 -4.14
N GLU A 39 10.20 0.16 -4.57
CA GLU A 39 10.52 -0.19 -5.96
C GLU A 39 9.77 -1.47 -6.37
N GLY A 40 8.99 -1.37 -7.46
CA GLY A 40 8.11 -2.45 -7.91
C GLY A 40 6.95 -2.78 -6.97
N GLY A 41 6.59 -1.90 -6.04
CA GLY A 41 5.44 -1.99 -5.14
C GLY A 41 5.49 -3.14 -4.14
N MET A 42 4.59 -3.11 -3.17
CA MET A 42 4.35 -4.24 -2.28
C MET A 42 3.56 -5.31 -3.02
N ASN A 43 3.91 -6.57 -2.83
CA ASN A 43 3.12 -7.71 -3.33
C ASN A 43 3.05 -8.77 -2.24
N THR A 44 2.21 -9.79 -2.45
CA THR A 44 1.99 -10.84 -1.45
C THR A 44 3.29 -11.53 -1.04
N ARG A 45 4.20 -11.81 -1.98
CA ARG A 45 5.50 -12.45 -1.69
C ARG A 45 6.42 -11.57 -0.85
N LYS A 46 6.50 -10.27 -1.14
CA LYS A 46 7.26 -9.30 -0.34
C LYS A 46 6.66 -9.18 1.07
N TYR A 47 5.34 -9.15 1.17
CA TYR A 47 4.63 -9.11 2.44
C TYR A 47 4.90 -10.36 3.29
N GLU A 48 4.86 -11.55 2.69
CA GLU A 48 5.23 -12.82 3.33
C GLU A 48 6.63 -12.71 3.98
N SER A 49 7.61 -12.15 3.26
CA SER A 49 8.98 -11.97 3.75
C SER A 49 9.09 -10.92 4.86
N VAL A 50 8.36 -9.81 4.79
CA VAL A 50 8.42 -8.74 5.80
C VAL A 50 7.69 -9.14 7.10
N GLY A 51 6.53 -9.77 6.94
CA GLY A 51 5.62 -10.13 8.02
C GLY A 51 5.80 -11.53 8.58
N SER A 52 6.70 -12.34 7.99
CA SER A 52 6.95 -13.75 8.33
C SER A 52 5.63 -14.52 8.47
N THR A 53 4.80 -14.45 7.44
CA THR A 53 3.43 -14.99 7.44
C THR A 53 3.15 -15.82 6.20
N SER A 54 2.06 -16.57 6.22
CA SER A 54 1.62 -17.38 5.07
C SER A 54 1.16 -16.48 3.91
N ARG A 55 1.26 -16.99 2.69
CA ARG A 55 0.72 -16.31 1.48
C ARG A 55 -0.75 -15.94 1.61
N ALA A 56 -1.56 -16.85 2.15
CA ALA A 56 -2.99 -16.62 2.34
C ALA A 56 -3.24 -15.47 3.33
N THR A 57 -2.50 -15.45 4.43
CA THR A 57 -2.58 -14.38 5.43
C THR A 57 -2.08 -13.05 4.87
N ALA A 58 -0.92 -13.05 4.19
CA ALA A 58 -0.38 -11.86 3.53
C ALA A 58 -1.35 -11.27 2.50
N SER A 59 -2.00 -12.13 1.70
CA SER A 59 -2.98 -11.68 0.71
C SER A 59 -4.21 -11.06 1.36
N ARG A 60 -4.71 -11.64 2.46
CA ARG A 60 -5.86 -11.11 3.20
C ARG A 60 -5.51 -9.78 3.86
N GLU A 61 -4.38 -9.71 4.57
CA GLU A 61 -3.97 -8.47 5.22
C GLU A 61 -3.69 -7.34 4.22
N LEU A 62 -3.18 -7.65 3.02
CA LEU A 62 -3.04 -6.65 1.94
C LEU A 62 -4.38 -6.10 1.46
N ILE A 63 -5.39 -6.97 1.30
CA ILE A 63 -6.75 -6.55 0.92
C ILE A 63 -7.39 -5.75 2.06
N GLU A 64 -7.20 -6.15 3.33
CA GLU A 64 -7.67 -5.38 4.48
C GLU A 64 -7.02 -3.98 4.53
N LEU A 65 -5.72 -3.87 4.27
CA LEU A 65 -5.02 -2.59 4.22
C LEU A 65 -5.50 -1.71 3.05
N GLU A 66 -5.86 -2.32 1.92
CA GLU A 66 -6.49 -1.64 0.78
C GLU A 66 -7.89 -1.13 1.15
N ASP A 67 -8.73 -1.98 1.75
CA ASP A 67 -10.10 -1.66 2.17
C ASP A 67 -10.12 -0.57 3.26
N MET A 68 -9.12 -0.56 4.13
CA MET A 68 -8.91 0.52 5.11
C MET A 68 -8.44 1.84 4.48
N GLY A 69 -8.12 1.87 3.19
CA GLY A 69 -7.63 3.04 2.47
C GLY A 69 -6.16 3.39 2.72
N LEU A 70 -5.42 2.53 3.44
CA LEU A 70 -3.99 2.73 3.73
C LEU A 70 -3.12 2.44 2.50
N LEU A 71 -3.55 1.46 1.69
CA LEU A 71 -2.88 1.06 0.46
C LEU A 71 -3.80 1.24 -0.75
N CYS A 72 -3.19 1.52 -1.90
CA CYS A 72 -3.85 1.49 -3.19
C CYS A 72 -3.26 0.36 -4.02
N LYS A 73 -4.15 -0.46 -4.60
CA LYS A 73 -3.78 -1.48 -5.56
C LYS A 73 -3.59 -0.85 -6.95
N VAL A 74 -2.49 -1.21 -7.60
CA VAL A 74 -2.14 -0.80 -8.96
C VAL A 74 -1.87 -2.05 -9.80
N GLY A 75 -2.44 -2.08 -11.00
CA GLY A 75 -2.38 -3.21 -11.93
C GLY A 75 -3.42 -4.30 -11.66
N GLY A 76 -3.33 -5.40 -12.42
CA GLY A 76 -4.28 -6.51 -12.35
C GLY A 76 -3.61 -7.89 -12.53
N GLY A 77 -4.28 -8.93 -12.02
CA GLY A 77 -3.84 -10.31 -12.13
C GLY A 77 -2.46 -10.57 -11.52
N ARG A 78 -1.52 -11.09 -12.33
CA ARG A 78 -0.17 -11.49 -11.90
C ARG A 78 0.75 -10.32 -11.57
N SER A 79 0.37 -9.10 -11.94
CA SER A 79 1.16 -7.87 -11.73
C SER A 79 0.55 -6.96 -10.67
N THR A 80 -0.25 -7.51 -9.74
CA THR A 80 -0.85 -6.75 -8.65
C THR A 80 0.23 -6.19 -7.73
N ARG A 81 0.25 -4.87 -7.55
CA ARG A 81 1.17 -4.14 -6.67
C ARG A 81 0.39 -3.22 -5.76
N TYR A 82 0.82 -3.09 -4.53
CA TYR A 82 0.24 -2.18 -3.54
C TYR A 82 1.22 -1.07 -3.22
N TYR A 83 0.69 0.15 -3.13
CA TYR A 83 1.43 1.36 -2.79
C TYR A 83 0.72 2.08 -1.65
N LEU A 84 1.42 2.95 -0.93
CA LEU A 84 0.76 3.80 0.07
C LEU A 84 -0.20 4.76 -0.62
N ASN A 85 -1.37 4.96 -0.01
CA ASN A 85 -2.33 5.95 -0.44
C ASN A 85 -1.90 7.35 -0.01
N ILE A 86 -0.76 7.83 -0.53
CA ILE A 86 -0.22 9.16 -0.29
C ILE A 86 -0.13 9.88 -1.65
N PRO A 87 -0.72 11.08 -1.79
CA PRO A 87 -0.61 11.85 -3.02
C PRO A 87 0.85 12.11 -3.40
N GLY A 88 1.20 11.79 -4.64
CA GLY A 88 2.56 11.97 -5.15
C GLY A 88 3.57 10.89 -4.72
N TRP A 89 3.12 9.82 -4.06
CA TRP A 89 3.93 8.64 -3.77
C TRP A 89 3.51 7.46 -4.67
N GLY A 90 4.48 6.66 -5.09
CA GLY A 90 4.26 5.53 -5.99
C GLY A 90 4.63 5.84 -7.44
N PRO A 91 4.30 4.96 -8.40
CA PRO A 91 4.70 5.15 -9.78
C PRO A 91 4.06 6.44 -10.30
N ALA A 92 4.86 7.34 -10.85
CA ALA A 92 4.47 8.65 -11.40
C ALA A 92 3.48 8.56 -12.59
N ASP A 93 2.94 7.37 -12.87
CA ASP A 93 2.12 7.04 -14.02
C ASP A 93 0.63 6.86 -13.61
N GLN A 94 0.12 7.77 -12.79
CA GLN A 94 -1.33 7.89 -12.50
C GLN A 94 -1.90 9.23 -13.00
N ALA A 95 -1.41 9.70 -14.15
CA ALA A 95 -2.15 10.63 -14.99
C ALA A 95 -2.47 9.91 -16.30
N SER A 96 -3.75 9.63 -16.54
CA SER A 96 -4.36 9.08 -17.76
C SER A 96 -4.55 7.56 -17.80
N SER A 97 -5.70 7.09 -17.27
CA SER A 97 -6.65 6.18 -17.94
C SER A 97 -7.70 5.74 -16.91
N ASP A 98 -8.89 6.32 -16.99
CA ASP A 98 -10.05 5.63 -17.59
C ASP A 98 -10.46 4.41 -16.76
N THR A 99 -11.41 4.62 -15.84
CA THR A 99 -12.22 3.53 -15.31
C THR A 99 -13.54 3.57 -16.07
N PRO A 100 -13.72 2.82 -17.18
CA PRO A 100 -15.05 2.50 -17.62
C PRO A 100 -15.55 1.44 -16.64
N PHE A 101 -16.44 1.86 -15.74
CA PHE A 101 -17.34 0.94 -15.07
C PHE A 101 -18.03 0.11 -16.16
N HIS A 102 -17.72 -1.19 -16.21
CA HIS A 102 -18.49 -2.15 -17.01
C HIS A 102 -19.62 -2.67 -16.12
N ASP A 103 -20.83 -2.47 -16.63
CA ASP A 103 -22.15 -2.84 -16.10
C ASP A 103 -22.28 -4.34 -15.78
N GLY A 104 -23.11 -4.66 -14.78
CA GLY A 104 -23.48 -6.03 -14.40
C GLY A 104 -24.60 -6.06 -13.38
#